data_AF-A0A268RXL7-F1
#
_entry.id   AF-A0A268RXL7-F1
#
_cell.length_a   1.000
_cell.length_b   1.000
_cell.length_c   1.000
_cell.angle_alpha   90.00
_cell.angle_beta   90.00
_cell.angle_gamma   90.00
#
_symmetry.space_group_name_H-M   'P 1'
#
loop_
_entity.id
_entity.type
_entity.pdbx_description
1 polymer ?
#
loop_
_entity_poly.entity_id
_entity_poly.type
_entity_poly.pdbx_seq_one_letter_code
_entity_poly.pdbx_strand_id
1 'polypeptide(L)' 'MKRHTLLIIAGFLLFGALVGGGAGAGLRYLFHYFWADGQLRGGDLWVAAAIAAVPGMVASVYWGYFYRKKERNETKHLH' A
#
# COMPACT_ATOMS: atom_id res chain seq x y z
N MET A 1 -11.40 19.92 -6.99
CA MET A 1 -11.32 18.94 -5.88
C MET A 1 -10.76 19.67 -4.66
N LYS A 2 -11.36 19.51 -3.47
CA LYS A 2 -10.87 20.20 -2.26
C LYS A 2 -9.48 19.64 -1.90
N ARG A 3 -8.52 20.49 -1.54
CA ARG A 3 -7.11 20.09 -1.25
C ARG A 3 -7.00 18.94 -0.23
N HIS A 4 -7.94 18.85 0.71
CA HIS A 4 -7.98 17.76 1.70
C HIS A 4 -8.14 16.37 1.05
N THR A 5 -8.89 16.23 -0.04
CA THR A 5 -9.15 14.92 -0.67
C THR A 5 -7.87 14.36 -1.29
N LEU A 6 -7.04 15.24 -1.86
CA LEU A 6 -5.73 14.87 -2.40
C LEU A 6 -4.78 14.40 -1.29
N LEU A 7 -4.76 15.08 -0.14
CA LEU A 7 -3.94 14.68 1.01
C LEU A 7 -4.35 13.30 1.56
N ILE A 8 -5.66 13.05 1.66
CA ILE A 8 -6.18 11.75 2.13
C ILE A 8 -5.79 10.63 1.16
N ILE A 9 -5.97 10.84 -0.15
CA ILE A 9 -5.59 9.84 -1.17
C ILE A 9 -4.07 9.59 -1.16
N ALA A 10 -3.27 10.65 -1.05
CA ALA A 10 -1.81 10.52 -0.93
C ALA A 10 -1.40 9.75 0.33
N GLY A 11 -2.07 10.00 1.45
CA GLY A 11 -1.86 9.26 2.70
C GLY A 11 -2.18 7.77 2.55
N PHE A 12 -3.31 7.43 1.93
CA PHE A 12 -3.66 6.04 1.62
C PHE A 12 -2.60 5.40 0.72
N LEU A 13 -2.18 6.05 -0.36
CA LEU A 13 -1.16 5.52 -1.27
C LEU A 13 0.18 5.23 -0.56
N LEU A 14 0.65 6.17 0.26
CA LEU A 14 1.88 5.99 1.05
C LEU A 14 1.74 4.86 2.05
N PHE A 15 0.61 4.79 2.76
CA PHE A 15 0.34 3.72 3.71
C PHE A 15 0.30 2.35 3.03
N GLY A 16 -0.39 2.24 1.90
CA GLY A 16 -0.44 1.03 1.09
C GLY A 16 0.92 0.58 0.58
N ALA A 17 1.73 1.51 0.09
CA ALA A 17 3.08 1.22 -0.35
C ALA A 17 3.97 0.71 0.79
N LEU A 18 3.88 1.34 1.97
CA LEU A 18 4.65 0.94 3.15
C LEU A 18 4.23 -0.44 3.67
N VAL A 19 2.93 -0.70 3.79
CA VAL A 19 2.42 -1.99 4.27
C VAL A 19 2.72 -3.09 3.25
N GLY A 20 2.40 -2.85 1.97
CA GLY A 20 2.66 -3.80 0.90
C GLY A 20 4.14 -4.11 0.75
N GLY A 21 4.98 -3.08 0.69
CA GLY A 21 6.43 -3.24 0.56
C GLY A 21 7.07 -3.87 1.78
N GLY A 22 6.65 -3.48 2.99
CA GLY A 22 7.11 -4.10 4.24
C GLY A 22 6.74 -5.58 4.31
N ALA A 23 5.51 -5.94 3.94
CA ALA A 23 5.08 -7.33 3.87
C ALA A 23 5.88 -8.13 2.84
N GLY A 24 6.13 -7.57 1.64
CA GLY A 24 6.94 -8.23 0.61
C GLY A 24 8.38 -8.48 1.01
N ALA A 25 9.05 -7.47 1.57
CA ALA A 25 10.41 -7.62 2.12
C ALA A 25 10.43 -8.63 3.27
N GLY A 26 9.47 -8.54 4.19
CA GLY A 26 9.34 -9.44 5.33
C GLY A 26 9.15 -10.89 4.89
N LEU A 27 8.25 -11.15 3.93
CA LEU A 27 8.05 -12.46 3.33
C LEU A 27 9.33 -12.97 2.67
N ARG A 28 10.00 -12.16 1.86
CA ARG A 28 11.25 -12.55 1.20
C ARG A 28 12.33 -12.92 2.21
N TYR A 29 12.44 -12.15 3.29
CA TYR A 29 13.33 -12.45 4.41
C TYR A 29 12.98 -13.76 5.09
N LEU A 30 11.69 -13.98 5.40
CA LEU A 30 11.20 -15.19 6.04
C LEU A 30 11.46 -16.44 5.19
N PHE A 31 11.16 -16.37 3.89
CA PHE A 31 11.44 -17.44 2.93
C PHE A 31 12.92 -17.78 2.88
N HIS A 32 13.78 -16.77 2.94
CA HIS A 32 15.21 -17.00 2.97
C HIS A 32 15.64 -17.71 4.26
N TYR A 33 15.18 -17.20 5.40
CA TYR A 33 15.55 -17.72 6.72
C TYR A 33 15.17 -19.20 6.91
N PHE A 34 14.02 -19.63 6.38
CA PHE A 34 13.51 -20.98 6.61
C PHE A 34 13.79 -21.98 5.47
N TRP A 35 13.95 -21.53 4.22
CA TRP A 35 13.93 -22.43 3.05
C TRP A 35 15.13 -22.30 2.10
N ALA A 36 16.01 -21.29 2.24
CA ALA A 36 17.06 -21.05 1.24
C ALA A 36 18.48 -21.20 1.82
N ASP A 37 19.28 -22.09 1.23
CA ASP A 37 20.70 -22.27 1.54
C ASP A 37 21.63 -21.22 0.87
N GLY A 38 21.07 -20.22 0.20
CA GLY A 38 21.81 -19.17 -0.50
C GLY A 38 22.12 -17.95 0.38
N GLN A 39 22.79 -16.93 -0.16
CA GLN A 39 23.00 -15.65 0.53
C GLN A 39 21.95 -14.62 0.09
N LEU A 40 21.32 -13.95 1.06
CA LEU A 40 20.38 -12.86 0.80
C LEU A 40 21.15 -11.65 0.24
N ARG A 41 21.04 -11.37 -1.05
CA ARG A 41 21.64 -10.18 -1.66
C ARG A 41 20.83 -8.97 -1.22
N GLY A 42 21.51 -7.90 -0.78
CA GLY A 42 20.83 -6.71 -0.26
C GLY A 42 19.78 -6.12 -1.20
N GLY A 43 19.95 -6.25 -2.51
CA GLY A 43 18.97 -5.81 -3.52
C GLY A 43 17.66 -6.61 -3.55
N ASP A 44 17.67 -7.88 -3.15
CA ASP A 44 16.48 -8.75 -3.25
C ASP A 44 15.34 -8.29 -2.34
N LEU A 45 15.65 -7.76 -1.15
CA LEU A 45 14.64 -7.24 -0.22
C LEU A 45 14.01 -5.96 -0.76
N TRP A 46 14.80 -5.07 -1.35
CA TRP A 46 14.30 -3.85 -1.96
C TRP A 46 13.43 -4.12 -3.18
N VAL A 47 13.82 -5.10 -4.01
CA VAL A 47 13.01 -5.54 -5.15
C VAL A 47 11.70 -6.17 -4.68
N ALA A 48 11.75 -7.05 -3.68
CA ALA A 48 10.55 -7.64 -3.10
C ALA A 48 9.62 -6.58 -2.49
N ALA A 49 10.19 -5.57 -1.81
CA ALA A 49 9.44 -4.44 -1.29
C ALA A 49 8.77 -3.63 -2.41
N ALA A 50 9.52 -3.29 -3.47
CA ALA A 50 8.99 -2.50 -4.58
C ALA A 50 7.84 -3.23 -5.30
N ILE A 51 8.00 -4.53 -5.56
CA ILE A 51 6.97 -5.35 -6.21
C ILE A 51 5.72 -5.43 -5.32
N ALA A 52 5.88 -5.67 -4.02
CA ALA A 52 4.76 -5.82 -3.10
C ALA A 52 4.11 -4.48 -2.70
N ALA A 53 4.79 -3.36 -2.87
CA ALA A 53 4.20 -2.03 -2.70
C ALA A 53 3.09 -1.77 -3.73
N VAL A 54 3.21 -2.28 -4.96
CA VAL A 54 2.21 -2.10 -6.03
C VAL A 54 0.80 -2.57 -5.64
N PRO A 55 0.57 -3.83 -5.22
CA PRO A 55 -0.76 -4.25 -4.78
C PRO A 55 -1.26 -3.49 -3.55
N GLY A 56 -0.36 -3.09 -2.62
CA GLY A 56 -0.73 -2.24 -1.48
C GLY A 56 -1.21 -0.85 -1.89
N MET A 57 -0.57 -0.24 -2.90
CA MET A 57 -1.02 1.01 -3.51
C MET A 57 -2.37 0.84 -4.22
N VAL A 58 -2.57 -0.24 -4.99
CA VAL A 58 -3.85 -0.52 -5.67
C VAL A 58 -5.00 -0.66 -4.67
N ALA A 59 -4.80 -1.42 -3.59
CA ALA A 59 -5.77 -1.55 -2.51
C ALA A 59 -6.10 -0.18 -1.89
N SER A 60 -5.09 0.67 -1.73
CA SER A 60 -5.25 2.01 -1.15
C SER A 60 -6.02 2.97 -2.06
N VAL A 61 -5.85 2.87 -3.39
CA VAL A 61 -6.68 3.62 -4.35
C VAL A 61 -8.13 3.17 -4.25
N TYR A 62 -8.39 1.85 -4.16
CA TYR A 62 -9.74 1.31 -3.99
C TYR A 62 -10.42 1.85 -2.72
N TRP A 63 -9.71 1.82 -1.58
CA TRP A 63 -10.22 2.37 -0.32
C TRP A 63 -10.44 3.89 -0.39
N GLY A 64 -9.52 4.64 -1.01
CA GLY A 64 -9.67 6.08 -1.21
C GLY A 64 -10.90 6.42 -2.07
N TYR A 65 -11.17 5.64 -3.12
CA TYR A 65 -12.40 5.78 -3.92
C TYR A 65 -13.65 5.49 -3.08
N PHE A 66 -13.64 4.40 -2.31
CA PHE A 66 -14.77 4.02 -1.45
C PHE A 66 -15.06 5.09 -0.39
N TYR A 67 -14.03 5.61 0.27
CA TYR A 67 -14.14 6.70 1.24
C TYR A 67 -14.82 7.93 0.62
N ARG A 68 -14.36 8.37 -0.55
CA ARG A 68 -14.94 9.51 -1.27
C ARG A 68 -16.39 9.25 -1.69
N LYS A 69 -16.71 8.02 -2.11
CA LYS A 69 -18.07 7.62 -2.47
C LYS A 69 -18.99 7.66 -1.24
N LYS A 70 -18.50 7.20 -0.09
CA LYS A 70 -19.22 7.23 1.19
C LYS A 70 -19.48 8.67 1.65
N GLU A 71 -18.45 9.51 1.69
CA GLU A 71 -18.55 10.93 2.08
C GLU A 71 -19.61 11.65 1.23
N ARG A 72 -19.61 11.45 -0.09
CA ARG A 72 -20.60 12.04 -0.99
C ARG A 72 -22.03 11.61 -0.67
N ASN A 73 -22.25 10.35 -0.28
CA ASN A 73 -23.58 9.84 0.06
C ASN A 73 -24.07 10.36 1.40
N GLU A 74 -23.18 10.52 2.38
CA GLU A 74 -23.48 11.07 3.70
C GLU A 74 -23.70 12.59 3.67
N THR A 75 -23.18 13.31 2.68
CA THR A 75 -23.44 14.76 2.56
C THR A 75 -24.63 15.09 1.64
N LYS A 76 -25.30 14.10 1.04
CA LYS A 76 -26.42 14.33 0.09
C LYS A 76 -27.62 15.02 0.70
N HIS A 77 -27.85 14.82 2.01
CA HIS A 77 -28.98 15.38 2.75
C HIS A 77 -28.68 16.76 3.35
N LEU A 78 -27.46 17.25 3.19
CA LEU A 78 -27.02 18.59 3.62
C LEU A 78 -27.07 19.61 2.48
N HIS A 79 -27.58 19.21 1.30
CA HIS A 79 -27.67 20.03 0.08
C HIS A 79 -29.11 20.17 -0.36
#